data_AF-A0A9X1NN73-F1
#
_entry.id   AF-A0A9X1NN73-F1
#
_cell.length_a   1.000
_cell.length_b   1.000
_cell.length_c   1.000
_cell.angle_alpha   90.00
_cell.angle_beta   90.00
_cell.angle_gamma   90.00
#
_symmetry.space_group_name_H-M   'P 1'
#
loop_
_entity.id
_entity.type
_entity.pdbx_description
1 polymer ?
#
loop_
_entity_poly.entity_id
_entity_poly.type
_entity_poly.pdbx_seq_one_letter_code
_entity_poly.pdbx_strand_id
1 'polypeptide(L)'
;MRVDPAVEPKVREALAGAVAQDPERFRNGVLGLGETDSEYLAALELAFNIVAGAVFAIDEGEVPSDDRIGELAADFSKTSTWSDVSGQAAYDLLMAIFAERNPLEAMNPADAAFTSLALGAWLLAGFEMPSMPEWTDFLDVVLLGLEQRGTE
;
A
#
# COMPACT_ATOMS: atom_id res chain seq x y z
N MET A 1 -15.21 -3.22 -1.41
CA MET A 1 -14.67 -4.33 -2.24
C MET A 1 -14.70 -5.62 -1.44
N ARG A 2 -14.86 -6.80 -2.04
CA ARG A 2 -14.64 -8.07 -1.32
C ARG A 2 -13.16 -8.45 -1.41
N VAL A 3 -12.49 -8.68 -0.28
CA VAL A 3 -11.10 -9.13 -0.26
C VAL A 3 -11.04 -10.58 -0.75
N ASP A 4 -10.19 -10.85 -1.75
CA ASP A 4 -10.01 -12.19 -2.28
C ASP A 4 -9.11 -13.01 -1.32
N PRO A 5 -9.63 -14.11 -0.73
CA PRO A 5 -8.88 -14.93 0.22
C PRO A 5 -7.68 -15.67 -0.41
N ALA A 6 -7.60 -15.76 -1.74
CA ALA A 6 -6.44 -16.32 -2.43
C ALA A 6 -5.30 -15.29 -2.62
N VAL A 7 -5.64 -14.00 -2.59
CA VAL A 7 -4.72 -12.89 -2.88
C VAL A 7 -4.22 -12.22 -1.60
N GLU A 8 -5.08 -12.04 -0.60
CA GLU A 8 -4.75 -11.35 0.65
C GLU A 8 -3.50 -11.91 1.36
N PRO A 9 -3.33 -13.24 1.50
CA PRO A 9 -2.12 -13.77 2.12
C PRO A 9 -0.83 -13.43 1.35
N LYS A 10 -0.90 -13.33 0.02
CA LYS A 10 0.25 -12.99 -0.84
C LYS A 10 0.63 -11.52 -0.66
N VAL A 11 -0.36 -10.63 -0.63
CA VAL A 11 -0.16 -9.20 -0.34
C VAL A 11 0.40 -9.00 1.06
N ARG A 12 -0.14 -9.71 2.05
CA ARG A 12 0.36 -9.66 3.44
C ARG A 12 1.81 -10.12 3.55
N GLU A 13 2.21 -11.18 2.86
CA GLU A 13 3.61 -11.65 2.87
C GLU A 13 4.55 -10.62 2.24
N ALA A 14 4.15 -9.99 1.13
CA ALA A 14 4.94 -8.93 0.52
C ALA A 14 5.09 -7.71 1.44
N LEU A 15 4.00 -7.29 2.11
CA LEU A 15 4.03 -6.25 3.14
C LEU A 15 4.96 -6.64 4.31
N ALA A 16 4.93 -7.89 4.77
CA ALA A 16 5.80 -8.35 5.85
C ALA A 16 7.29 -8.25 5.49
N GLY A 17 7.65 -8.56 4.24
CA GLY A 17 9.01 -8.33 3.72
C GLY A 17 9.41 -6.86 3.74
N ALA A 18 8.49 -5.97 3.34
CA ALA A 18 8.72 -4.53 3.34
C ALA A 18 8.80 -3.92 4.75
N VAL A 19 7.93 -4.32 5.68
CA VAL A 19 7.96 -3.90 7.08
C VAL A 19 9.27 -4.33 7.74
N ALA A 20 9.75 -5.54 7.43
CA ALA A 20 11.04 -6.03 7.90
C ALA A 20 12.25 -5.33 7.25
N GLN A 21 12.03 -4.48 6.23
CA GLN A 21 13.07 -3.84 5.42
C GLN A 21 14.06 -4.87 4.84
N ASP A 22 13.54 -6.04 4.44
CA ASP A 22 14.31 -7.13 3.84
C ASP A 22 14.10 -7.09 2.32
N PRO A 23 15.06 -6.57 1.52
CA PRO A 23 14.87 -6.38 0.08
C PRO A 23 14.66 -7.69 -0.67
N GLU A 24 15.28 -8.79 -0.23
CA GLU A 24 15.14 -10.09 -0.89
C GLU A 24 13.75 -10.69 -0.61
N ARG A 25 13.33 -10.68 0.66
CA ARG A 25 11.99 -11.15 1.03
C ARG A 25 10.91 -10.30 0.38
N PHE A 26 11.07 -8.98 0.39
CA PHE A 26 10.15 -8.06 -0.25
C PHE A 26 10.03 -8.34 -1.76
N ARG A 27 11.16 -8.41 -2.47
CA ARG A 27 11.18 -8.72 -3.90
C ARG A 27 10.50 -10.04 -4.22
N ASN A 28 10.80 -11.09 -3.45
CA ASN A 28 10.19 -12.40 -3.65
C ASN A 28 8.67 -12.36 -3.39
N GLY A 29 8.22 -11.61 -2.38
CA GLY A 29 6.80 -11.39 -2.11
C GLY A 29 6.09 -10.66 -3.26
N VAL A 30 6.68 -9.58 -3.79
CA VAL A 30 6.13 -8.83 -4.93
C VAL A 30 6.03 -9.71 -6.18
N LEU A 31 7.06 -10.52 -6.45
CA LEU A 31 7.04 -11.46 -7.59
C LEU A 31 6.03 -12.62 -7.38
N GLY A 32 5.65 -12.90 -6.14
CA GLY A 32 4.69 -13.95 -5.77
C GLY A 32 3.23 -13.50 -5.71
N LEU A 33 2.90 -12.26 -6.11
CA LEU A 33 1.55 -11.70 -5.96
C LEU A 33 0.46 -12.45 -6.75
N GLY A 34 0.79 -13.05 -7.89
CA GLY A 34 -0.18 -13.76 -8.71
C GLY A 34 0.48 -14.66 -9.74
N GLU A 35 -0.11 -15.84 -9.99
CA GLU A 35 0.34 -16.73 -11.06
C GLU A 35 -0.35 -16.42 -12.40
N THR A 36 -1.45 -15.67 -12.33
CA THR A 36 -2.24 -15.22 -13.48
C THR A 36 -2.35 -13.70 -13.48
N ASP A 37 -2.60 -13.12 -14.65
CA ASP A 37 -2.81 -11.67 -14.78
C ASP A 37 -3.98 -11.18 -13.91
N SER A 38 -5.04 -11.98 -13.77
CA SER A 38 -6.18 -11.63 -12.92
C SER A 38 -5.84 -11.61 -11.44
N GLU A 39 -5.06 -12.59 -10.95
CA GLU A 39 -4.61 -12.59 -9.55
C GLU A 39 -3.66 -11.41 -9.29
N TYR A 40 -2.76 -11.14 -10.23
CA TYR A 40 -1.80 -10.05 -10.11
C TYR A 40 -2.50 -8.69 -10.06
N LEU A 41 -3.50 -8.47 -10.92
CA LEU A 41 -4.30 -7.23 -10.91
C LEU A 41 -5.13 -7.11 -9.63
N ALA A 42 -5.74 -8.19 -9.13
CA ALA A 42 -6.46 -8.18 -7.87
C ALA A 42 -5.52 -7.87 -6.68
N ALA A 43 -4.29 -8.37 -6.71
CA ALA A 43 -3.28 -8.08 -5.70
C ALA A 43 -2.85 -6.61 -5.70
N LEU A 44 -2.67 -6.04 -6.90
CA LEU A 44 -2.40 -4.61 -7.08
C LEU A 44 -3.54 -3.74 -6.57
N GLU A 45 -4.78 -4.07 -6.93
CA GLU A 45 -5.96 -3.36 -6.46
C GLU A 45 -6.06 -3.40 -4.93
N LEU A 46 -5.81 -4.55 -4.32
CA LEU A 46 -5.75 -4.67 -2.86
C LEU A 46 -4.64 -3.80 -2.26
N ALA A 47 -3.44 -3.81 -2.85
CA ALA A 47 -2.32 -2.98 -2.37
C ALA A 47 -2.62 -1.48 -2.46
N PHE A 48 -3.25 -1.01 -3.54
CA PHE A 48 -3.68 0.39 -3.68
C PHE A 48 -4.72 0.77 -2.62
N ASN A 49 -5.70 -0.11 -2.38
CA ASN A 49 -6.72 0.10 -1.36
C ASN A 49 -6.13 0.11 0.06
N ILE A 50 -5.09 -0.68 0.33
CA ILE A 50 -4.36 -0.65 1.60
C ILE A 50 -3.66 0.69 1.77
N VAL A 51 -2.97 1.19 0.75
CA VAL A 51 -2.33 2.52 0.79
C VAL A 51 -3.38 3.61 1.04
N ALA A 52 -4.48 3.61 0.28
CA ALA A 52 -5.56 4.58 0.43
C ALA A 52 -6.19 4.53 1.83
N GLY A 53 -6.49 3.33 2.32
CA GLY A 53 -7.09 3.10 3.62
C GLY A 53 -6.17 3.48 4.78
N ALA A 54 -4.87 3.21 4.67
CA ALA A 54 -3.90 3.59 5.68
C ALA A 54 -3.75 5.12 5.75
N VAL A 55 -3.60 5.81 4.61
CA VAL A 55 -3.55 7.28 4.58
C VAL A 55 -4.84 7.89 5.12
N PHE A 56 -6.00 7.38 4.71
CA PHE A 56 -7.30 7.84 5.21
C PHE A 56 -7.41 7.67 6.73
N ALA A 57 -6.91 6.58 7.30
CA ALA A 57 -6.91 6.37 8.75
C ALA A 57 -5.91 7.29 9.48
N ILE A 58 -4.73 7.53 8.89
CA ILE A 58 -3.71 8.45 9.43
C ILE A 58 -4.23 9.89 9.46
N ASP A 59 -4.92 10.32 8.41
CA ASP A 59 -5.48 11.66 8.28
C ASP A 59 -6.94 11.73 8.80
N GLU A 60 -7.28 10.93 9.83
CA GLU A 60 -8.54 10.97 10.60
C GLU A 60 -9.84 10.86 9.77
N GLY A 61 -9.77 10.22 8.61
CA GLY A 61 -10.88 10.02 7.69
C GLY A 61 -11.09 11.16 6.69
N GLU A 62 -10.10 12.03 6.53
CA GLU A 62 -10.11 13.08 5.51
C GLU A 62 -9.31 12.65 4.26
N VAL A 63 -9.69 13.21 3.11
CA VAL A 63 -8.89 13.06 1.88
C VAL A 63 -7.68 13.99 2.00
N PRO A 64 -6.44 13.49 1.83
CA PRO A 64 -5.24 14.31 1.96
C PRO A 64 -5.22 15.43 0.92
N SER A 65 -4.70 16.59 1.29
CA SER A 65 -4.38 17.66 0.34
C SER A 65 -3.15 17.32 -0.51
N ASP A 66 -2.98 17.98 -1.65
CA ASP A 66 -1.78 17.82 -2.51
C ASP A 66 -0.47 18.09 -1.75
N ASP A 67 -0.47 19.09 -0.85
CA ASP A 67 0.67 19.40 0.01
C ASP A 67 0.97 18.22 0.96
N ARG A 68 -0.08 17.63 1.56
CA ARG A 68 0.04 16.46 2.44
C ARG A 68 0.56 15.24 1.69
N ILE A 69 0.11 15.02 0.45
CA ILE A 69 0.63 13.96 -0.43
C ILE A 69 2.13 14.19 -0.70
N GLY A 70 2.53 15.44 -0.96
CA GLY A 70 3.93 15.83 -1.14
C GLY A 70 4.79 15.53 0.11
N GLU A 71 4.29 15.85 1.30
CA GLU A 71 4.95 15.55 2.57
C GLU A 71 5.14 14.04 2.78
N LEU A 72 4.08 13.24 2.61
CA LEU A 72 4.13 11.79 2.76
C LEU A 72 5.15 11.15 1.81
N ALA A 73 5.15 11.58 0.53
CA ALA A 73 6.11 11.08 -0.45
C ALA A 73 7.56 11.46 -0.10
N ALA A 74 7.78 12.68 0.41
CA ALA A 74 9.09 13.14 0.84
C ALA A 74 9.58 12.37 2.08
N ASP A 75 8.71 12.12 3.05
CA ASP A 75 9.05 11.40 4.28
C ASP A 75 9.28 9.91 4.03
N PHE A 76 8.47 9.30 3.16
CA PHE A 76 8.73 7.96 2.64
C PHE A 76 10.13 7.88 2.02
N SER A 77 10.49 8.82 1.13
CA SER A 77 11.79 8.81 0.46
C SER A 77 12.98 8.98 1.42
N LYS A 78 12.81 9.70 2.53
CA LYS A 78 13.87 9.88 3.54
C LYS A 78 14.11 8.62 4.37
N THR A 79 13.07 7.84 4.60
CA THR A 79 13.07 6.73 5.57
C THR A 79 13.16 5.35 4.90
N SER A 80 12.63 5.20 3.69
CA SER A 80 12.56 3.93 2.95
C SER A 80 13.73 3.72 1.99
N THR A 81 14.94 4.10 2.42
CA THR A 81 16.20 3.95 1.64
C THR A 81 16.62 2.50 1.40
N TRP A 82 15.97 1.56 2.09
CA TRP A 82 16.14 0.12 1.90
C TRP A 82 15.50 -0.40 0.60
N SER A 83 14.53 0.35 0.06
CA SER A 83 13.84 0.03 -1.19
C SER A 83 14.37 0.89 -2.35
N ASP A 84 14.33 0.38 -3.58
CA ASP A 84 14.66 1.15 -4.78
C ASP A 84 13.52 2.11 -5.22
N VAL A 85 12.48 2.27 -4.39
CA VAL A 85 11.31 3.12 -4.70
C VAL A 85 11.66 4.58 -4.46
N SER A 86 11.55 5.39 -5.52
CA SER A 86 11.80 6.83 -5.43
C SER A 86 10.65 7.59 -4.77
N GLY A 87 10.94 8.74 -4.15
CA GLY A 87 9.91 9.66 -3.66
C GLY A 87 8.94 10.14 -4.76
N GLN A 88 9.42 10.30 -5.99
CA GLN A 88 8.56 10.67 -7.12
C GLN A 88 7.54 9.57 -7.44
N ALA A 89 7.97 8.30 -7.42
CA ALA A 89 7.04 7.18 -7.63
C ALA A 89 5.98 7.12 -6.52
N ALA A 90 6.36 7.33 -5.26
CA ALA A 90 5.42 7.41 -4.16
C ALA A 90 4.41 8.57 -4.34
N TYR A 91 4.88 9.74 -4.75
CA TYR A 91 4.03 10.90 -5.06
C TYR A 91 3.05 10.59 -6.19
N ASP A 92 3.54 10.08 -7.31
CA ASP A 92 2.71 9.78 -8.49
C ASP A 92 1.64 8.73 -8.17
N LEU A 93 1.98 7.72 -7.35
CA LEU A 93 1.04 6.71 -6.88
C LEU A 93 -0.06 7.33 -6.00
N LEU A 94 0.32 8.10 -4.97
CA LEU A 94 -0.63 8.75 -4.07
C LEU A 94 -1.55 9.72 -4.82
N MET A 95 -0.97 10.54 -5.71
CA MET A 95 -1.74 11.45 -6.55
C MET A 95 -2.70 10.72 -7.50
N ALA A 96 -2.34 9.54 -8.01
CA ALA A 96 -3.26 8.75 -8.82
C ALA A 96 -4.43 8.23 -7.97
N ILE A 97 -4.13 7.61 -6.82
CA ILE A 97 -5.12 7.06 -5.89
C ILE A 97 -6.14 8.13 -5.45
N PHE A 98 -5.66 9.27 -4.96
CA PHE A 98 -6.52 10.31 -4.38
C PHE A 98 -7.17 11.25 -5.40
N ALA A 99 -6.71 11.23 -6.65
CA ALA A 99 -7.41 11.88 -7.78
C ALA A 99 -8.43 10.96 -8.47
N GLU A 100 -8.74 9.79 -7.87
CA GLU A 100 -9.63 8.77 -8.45
C GLU A 100 -9.20 8.30 -9.85
N ARG A 101 -7.89 8.32 -10.14
CA ARG A 101 -7.32 7.83 -11.39
C ARG A 101 -6.76 6.42 -11.18
N ASN A 102 -6.76 5.61 -12.23
CA ASN A 102 -6.13 4.31 -12.17
C ASN A 102 -4.60 4.48 -12.04
N PRO A 103 -3.96 3.98 -10.97
CA PRO A 103 -2.51 4.08 -10.81
C PRO A 103 -1.71 3.49 -11.98
N LEU A 104 -2.25 2.49 -12.67
CA LEU A 104 -1.63 1.85 -13.82
C LEU A 104 -1.62 2.72 -15.09
N GLU A 105 -2.30 3.87 -15.08
CA GLU A 105 -2.16 4.91 -16.12
C GLU A 105 -0.96 5.82 -15.86
N ALA A 106 -0.52 5.95 -14.61
CA ALA A 106 0.59 6.82 -14.20
C ALA A 106 1.94 6.10 -14.19
N MET A 107 1.94 4.78 -13.95
CA MET A 107 3.17 3.97 -13.89
C MET A 107 2.91 2.54 -14.35
N ASN A 108 3.98 1.83 -14.73
CA ASN A 108 3.84 0.43 -15.16
C ASN A 108 3.47 -0.48 -13.96
N PRO A 109 2.87 -1.66 -14.21
CA PRO A 109 2.37 -2.53 -13.14
C PRO A 109 3.44 -3.00 -12.14
N ALA A 110 4.67 -3.24 -12.59
CA ALA A 110 5.75 -3.67 -11.71
C ALA A 110 6.13 -2.55 -10.74
N ASP A 111 6.35 -1.34 -11.25
CA ASP A 111 6.66 -0.16 -10.44
C ASP A 111 5.50 0.16 -9.49
N ALA A 112 4.25 -0.01 -9.96
CA ALA A 112 3.07 0.15 -9.12
C ALA A 112 3.08 -0.83 -7.94
N ALA A 113 3.38 -2.11 -8.18
CA ALA A 113 3.41 -3.14 -7.14
C ALA A 113 4.48 -2.85 -6.09
N PHE A 114 5.71 -2.59 -6.53
CA PHE A 114 6.82 -2.27 -5.63
C PHE A 114 6.52 -0.98 -4.83
N THR A 115 6.02 0.06 -5.50
CA THR A 115 5.72 1.33 -4.85
C THR A 115 4.57 1.18 -3.85
N SER A 116 3.47 0.54 -4.21
CA SER A 116 2.29 0.42 -3.34
C SER A 116 2.58 -0.44 -2.10
N LEU A 117 3.35 -1.52 -2.26
CA LEU A 117 3.66 -2.40 -1.13
C LEU A 117 4.73 -1.81 -0.20
N ALA A 118 5.77 -1.16 -0.75
CA ALA A 118 6.76 -0.47 0.08
C ALA A 118 6.12 0.71 0.84
N LEU A 119 5.30 1.51 0.14
CA LEU A 119 4.60 2.64 0.74
C LEU A 119 3.55 2.17 1.76
N GLY A 120 2.76 1.15 1.42
CA GLY A 120 1.77 0.57 2.33
C GLY A 120 2.41 0.04 3.61
N ALA A 121 3.51 -0.71 3.50
CA ALA A 121 4.25 -1.18 4.67
C ALA A 121 4.80 -0.04 5.53
N TRP A 122 5.35 1.00 4.88
CA TRP A 122 5.82 2.19 5.58
C TRP A 122 4.69 2.91 6.33
N LEU A 123 3.52 3.08 5.72
CA LEU A 123 2.35 3.68 6.36
C LEU A 123 1.87 2.84 7.56
N LEU A 124 1.81 1.51 7.38
CA LEU A 124 1.32 0.59 8.41
C LEU A 124 2.26 0.48 9.62
N ALA A 125 3.57 0.53 9.39
CA ALA A 125 4.57 0.36 10.44
C ALA A 125 5.12 1.68 11.00
N GLY A 126 5.09 2.76 10.22
CA GLY A 126 5.69 4.05 10.57
C GLY A 126 4.78 4.95 11.41
N PHE A 127 3.47 4.71 11.39
CA PHE A 127 2.50 5.51 12.13
C PHE A 127 2.01 4.71 13.34
N GLU A 128 2.56 5.03 14.51
CA GLU A 128 2.13 4.43 15.77
C GLU A 128 0.67 4.81 16.07
N MET A 129 -0.20 3.80 16.10
CA MET A 129 -1.54 3.94 16.64
C MET A 129 -1.57 3.25 18.01
N PRO A 130 -1.76 3.98 19.13
CA PRO A 130 -1.69 3.39 20.47
C PRO A 130 -2.64 2.22 20.71
N SER A 131 -3.74 2.13 19.94
CA SER A 131 -4.70 1.03 19.99
C SER A 131 -4.34 -0.17 19.11
N MET A 132 -3.32 -0.06 18.24
CA MET A 132 -2.90 -1.04 17.25
C MET A 132 -1.36 -1.09 17.22
N PRO A 133 -0.73 -1.74 18.22
CA PRO A 133 0.72 -1.73 18.38
C PRO A 133 1.45 -2.55 17.30
N GLU A 134 0.77 -3.50 16.69
CA GLU A 134 1.31 -4.29 15.58
C GLU A 134 0.77 -3.77 14.25
N TRP A 135 1.63 -3.66 13.23
CA TRP A 135 1.23 -3.24 11.88
C TRP A 135 0.14 -4.14 11.28
N THR A 136 0.08 -5.41 11.70
CA THR A 136 -0.96 -6.35 11.28
C THR A 136 -2.33 -6.00 11.84
N ASP A 137 -2.40 -5.46 13.07
CA ASP A 137 -3.67 -5.01 13.65
C ASP A 137 -4.22 -3.84 12.85
N PHE A 138 -3.34 -2.92 12.45
CA PHE A 138 -3.72 -1.79 11.59
C PHE A 138 -4.14 -2.26 10.20
N LEU A 139 -3.40 -3.19 9.59
CA LEU A 139 -3.81 -3.80 8.32
C LEU A 139 -5.20 -4.44 8.42
N ASP A 140 -5.48 -5.19 9.48
CA ASP A 140 -6.76 -5.88 9.66
C ASP A 140 -7.93 -4.88 9.76
N VAL A 141 -7.73 -3.73 10.41
CA VAL A 141 -8.71 -2.63 10.43
C VAL A 141 -8.93 -2.04 9.05
N VAL A 142 -7.86 -1.80 8.28
CA VAL A 142 -7.97 -1.30 6.91
C VAL A 142 -8.74 -2.31 6.04
N LEU A 143 -8.40 -3.60 6.11
CA LEU A 143 -9.08 -4.66 5.36
C LEU A 143 -10.57 -4.75 5.72
N LEU A 144 -10.90 -4.69 7.02
CA LEU A 144 -12.29 -4.70 7.48
C LEU A 144 -13.08 -3.49 6.93
N GLY A 145 -12.47 -2.30 6.91
CA GLY A 145 -13.09 -1.10 6.33
C GLY A 145 -13.35 -1.23 4.82
N LEU A 146 -12.45 -1.87 4.08
CA LEU A 146 -12.61 -2.14 2.65
C LEU A 146 -13.75 -3.11 2.35
N GLU A 147 -13.93 -4.13 3.19
CA GLU A 147 -15.03 -5.09 3.10
C GLU A 147 -16.39 -4.43 3.34
N GLN A 148 -16.50 -3.58 4.36
CA GLN A 148 -17.74 -2.86 4.69
C GLN A 148 -18.20 -1.92 3.56
N ARG A 149 -17.25 -1.18 2.96
CA ARG A 149 -17.52 -0.31 1.79
C ARG A 149 -17.92 -1.08 0.53
N GLY A 150 -17.71 -2.40 0.48
CA GLY A 150 -18.10 -3.26 -0.65
C GLY A 150 -19.47 -3.88 -0.56
N THR A 151 -20.11 -3.77 0.60
CA THR A 151 -21.43 -4.35 0.87
C THR A 151 -22.58 -3.34 0.77
N GLU A 152 -22.26 -2.06 0.50
CA GLU A 152 -23.20 -0.98 0.22
C GLU A 152 -23.40 -0.78 -1.29
#